data_AF-A0A5C5UZ36-F1
#
_entry.id   AF-A0A5C5UZ36-F1
#
_cell.length_a   1.000
_cell.length_b   1.000
_cell.length_c   1.000
_cell.angle_alpha   90.00
_cell.angle_beta   90.00
_cell.angle_gamma   90.00
#
_symmetry.space_group_name_H-M   'P 1'
#
loop_
_entity.id
_entity.type
_entity.pdbx_description
1 polymer ?
#
loop_
_entity_poly.entity_id
_entity_poly.type
_entity_poly.pdbx_seq_one_letter_code
_entity_poly.pdbx_strand_id
1 'polypeptide(L)'
;MKLHGLAIAFAFSLVLCGSVDAQQYKVIPMNVPELNPDEPKMRAGVTTARIEVQEYTRRKPLDDAGKQLLTRYFMGAYFPSWTVPANWTTVDQKRSDFMRNYNGSLDTQMSTRKELNRLTLQAMSEMIKPDYHPVVRYNAMMLIGDLNAQEYSLGDNLPVCPYHASLDVMLKTLEDPKADDVVKVGAMLGVLRHARFAQSVPKPAGEAVTIADIQRMTKAVEQVITSKPTEGRSPDAHQWVQRRAMDLVQAFSGGYSSLLSQGGNQSASGEIRQSLEAIAKSLGETVEDENADKSLRIDAALTLAAMPTDDGVKKSFDPNVQIGLVAKLAAKAVDDDVTWFNDKIKEMKMGGSYGGPGGDMMYRPAPAMEYGGYGAEEMMSPDGRPSKPKKFVNTNPPLHSLQLTFRRRVKSDVDALKVSLVGSDGKLEDPRSLTSGLIRFVPSAEEQAAIIDLANAMDEVVKAADAETDDNRMGNAGPGGFQTSTGAMDPYLPYEELAKNVKDKQAKVERLANKLAAGAGVAATDAAADAGVPSADMPFGAVPGMGPMGAAPAGGPKGPAAPATPMGAKP
;
A
#
# COMPACT_ATOMS: atom_id res chain seq x y z
N MET A 1 12.49 -18.65 43.38
CA MET A 1 11.13 -19.16 43.06
C MET A 1 10.32 -18.29 42.08
N LYS A 2 10.80 -17.13 41.59
CA LYS A 2 10.06 -16.28 40.62
C LYS A 2 10.37 -16.54 39.13
N LEU A 3 11.39 -17.34 38.81
CA LEU A 3 11.73 -17.68 37.40
C LEU A 3 10.91 -18.85 36.83
N HIS A 4 10.31 -19.71 37.65
CA HIS A 4 9.53 -20.86 37.15
C HIS A 4 8.10 -20.49 36.74
N GLY A 5 7.56 -19.35 37.19
CA GLY A 5 6.22 -18.88 36.81
C GLY A 5 6.15 -18.29 35.39
N LEU A 6 7.25 -17.70 34.89
CA LEU A 6 7.27 -17.05 33.57
C LEU A 6 7.35 -18.08 32.43
N ALA A 7 8.04 -19.21 32.64
CA ALA A 7 8.14 -20.29 31.66
C ALA A 7 6.82 -21.06 31.49
N ILE A 8 6.02 -21.20 32.57
CA ILE A 8 4.71 -21.86 32.52
C ILE A 8 3.67 -20.94 31.84
N ALA A 9 3.74 -19.62 32.03
CA ALA A 9 2.88 -18.67 31.32
C ALA A 9 3.18 -18.62 29.80
N PHE A 10 4.45 -18.73 29.39
CA PHE A 10 4.82 -18.77 27.98
C PHE A 10 4.42 -20.09 27.29
N ALA A 11 4.52 -21.21 28.01
CA ALA A 11 4.03 -22.50 27.53
C ALA A 11 2.48 -22.55 27.45
N PHE A 12 1.77 -21.88 28.36
CA PHE A 12 0.30 -21.76 28.29
C PHE A 12 -0.17 -20.82 27.18
N SER A 13 0.56 -19.74 26.84
CA SER A 13 0.23 -18.91 25.67
C SER A 13 0.45 -19.65 24.34
N LEU A 14 1.43 -20.55 24.24
CA LEU A 14 1.62 -21.41 23.07
C LEU A 14 0.58 -22.54 22.97
N VAL A 15 -0.06 -22.94 24.07
CA VAL A 15 -1.16 -23.93 24.08
C VAL A 15 -2.54 -23.27 23.91
N LEU A 16 -2.70 -22.00 24.30
CA LEU A 16 -3.92 -21.21 24.10
C LEU A 16 -3.98 -20.49 22.75
N CYS A 17 -2.84 -20.25 22.10
CA CYS A 17 -2.79 -20.13 20.64
C CYS A 17 -2.95 -21.54 20.07
N GLY A 18 -4.15 -22.11 20.21
CA GLY A 18 -4.48 -23.45 19.72
C GLY A 18 -3.91 -23.62 18.32
N SER A 19 -3.13 -24.68 18.14
CA SER A 19 -2.57 -25.10 16.86
C SER A 19 -3.53 -24.75 15.72
N VAL A 20 -3.17 -23.77 14.90
CA VAL A 20 -3.95 -23.32 13.74
C VAL A 20 -4.22 -24.50 12.79
N ASP A 21 -3.42 -25.58 12.90
CA ASP A 21 -3.60 -26.88 12.26
C ASP A 21 -4.89 -27.64 12.64
N ALA A 22 -5.62 -27.23 13.68
CA ALA A 22 -6.85 -27.91 14.10
C ALA A 22 -8.14 -27.31 13.51
N GLN A 23 -8.07 -26.20 12.77
CA GLN A 23 -9.26 -25.70 12.08
C GLN A 23 -9.57 -26.60 10.89
N GLN A 24 -10.64 -27.41 11.04
CA GLN A 24 -11.23 -28.16 9.94
C GLN A 24 -11.90 -27.17 8.99
N TYR A 25 -11.13 -26.64 8.03
CA TYR A 25 -11.66 -25.82 6.97
C TYR A 25 -12.58 -26.66 6.07
N LYS A 26 -13.66 -26.03 5.60
CA LYS A 26 -14.60 -26.66 4.69
C LYS A 26 -13.94 -26.96 3.35
N VAL A 27 -14.12 -28.18 2.89
CA VAL A 27 -13.73 -28.64 1.56
C VAL A 27 -14.99 -28.88 0.76
N ILE A 28 -15.09 -28.27 -0.43
CA ILE A 28 -16.18 -28.59 -1.35
C ILE A 28 -15.86 -29.93 -2.01
N PRO A 29 -16.73 -30.94 -1.91
CA PRO A 29 -16.48 -32.22 -2.56
C PRO A 29 -16.45 -32.03 -4.09
N MET A 30 -15.48 -32.67 -4.75
CA MET A 30 -15.46 -32.77 -6.20
C MET A 30 -16.56 -33.75 -6.63
N ASN A 31 -17.57 -33.24 -7.31
CA ASN A 31 -18.67 -34.06 -7.84
C ASN A 31 -18.28 -34.79 -9.14
N VAL A 32 -17.12 -34.46 -9.70
CA VAL A 32 -16.59 -35.01 -10.95
C VAL A 32 -15.10 -35.34 -10.77
N PRO A 33 -14.76 -36.33 -9.90
CA PRO A 33 -13.37 -36.63 -9.55
C PRO A 33 -12.52 -37.07 -10.75
N GLU A 34 -13.14 -37.59 -11.81
CA GLU A 34 -12.48 -37.92 -13.08
C GLU A 34 -11.94 -36.71 -13.85
N LEU A 35 -12.37 -35.50 -13.46
CA LEU A 35 -11.87 -34.23 -13.98
C LEU A 35 -10.98 -33.48 -12.98
N ASN A 36 -10.48 -34.15 -11.92
CA ASN A 36 -9.59 -33.53 -10.95
C ASN A 36 -8.23 -33.16 -11.60
N PRO A 37 -7.88 -31.87 -11.72
CA PRO A 37 -6.63 -31.45 -12.38
C PRO A 37 -5.36 -31.86 -11.64
N ASP A 38 -5.45 -32.19 -10.35
CA ASP A 38 -4.28 -32.46 -9.51
C ASP A 38 -3.94 -33.96 -9.40
N GLU A 39 -4.84 -34.85 -9.85
CA GLU A 39 -4.62 -36.30 -9.79
C GLU A 39 -3.87 -36.79 -11.06
N PRO A 40 -2.62 -37.30 -10.95
CA PRO A 40 -1.82 -37.68 -12.11
C PRO A 40 -2.48 -38.74 -13.01
N LYS A 41 -3.27 -39.65 -12.42
CA LYS A 41 -3.99 -40.71 -13.14
C LYS A 41 -5.14 -40.18 -14.00
N MET A 42 -5.68 -39.00 -13.67
CA MET A 42 -6.80 -38.39 -14.38
C MET A 42 -6.34 -37.40 -15.47
N ARG A 43 -5.02 -37.24 -15.67
CA ARG A 43 -4.44 -36.26 -16.62
C ARG A 43 -5.01 -36.36 -18.03
N ALA A 44 -5.24 -37.57 -18.54
CA ALA A 44 -5.79 -37.74 -19.89
C ALA A 44 -7.22 -37.18 -20.00
N GLY A 45 -8.12 -37.55 -19.08
CA GLY A 45 -9.50 -37.06 -19.05
C GLY A 45 -9.58 -35.54 -18.82
N VAL A 46 -8.76 -35.01 -17.91
CA VAL A 46 -8.66 -33.56 -17.67
C VAL A 46 -8.15 -32.83 -18.90
N THR A 47 -7.15 -33.37 -19.60
CA THR A 47 -6.60 -32.77 -20.82
C THR A 47 -7.66 -32.71 -21.91
N THR A 48 -8.41 -33.80 -22.12
CA THR A 48 -9.52 -33.82 -23.08
C THR A 48 -10.61 -32.81 -22.72
N ALA A 49 -11.09 -32.80 -21.47
CA ALA A 49 -12.11 -31.85 -21.03
C ALA A 49 -11.62 -30.39 -21.13
N ARG A 50 -10.35 -30.13 -20.81
CA ARG A 50 -9.73 -28.81 -20.97
C ARG A 50 -9.72 -28.37 -22.43
N ILE A 51 -9.37 -29.26 -23.37
CA ILE A 51 -9.39 -28.96 -24.80
C ILE A 51 -10.83 -28.65 -25.25
N GLU A 52 -11.80 -29.44 -24.83
CA GLU A 52 -13.21 -29.21 -25.19
C GLU A 52 -13.75 -27.89 -24.61
N VAL A 53 -13.44 -27.58 -23.35
CA VAL A 53 -13.73 -26.29 -22.74
C VAL A 53 -13.08 -25.16 -23.55
N GLN A 54 -11.81 -25.31 -23.92
CA GLN A 54 -11.11 -24.31 -24.73
C GLN A 54 -11.74 -24.10 -26.10
N GLU A 55 -12.22 -25.16 -26.75
CA GLU A 55 -12.97 -25.07 -27.99
C GLU A 55 -14.27 -24.25 -27.82
N TYR A 56 -15.02 -24.43 -26.73
CA TYR A 56 -16.20 -23.59 -26.41
C TYR A 56 -15.84 -22.16 -26.00
N THR A 57 -14.68 -21.94 -25.39
CA THR A 57 -14.24 -20.58 -25.08
C THR A 57 -13.86 -19.81 -26.34
N ARG A 58 -13.23 -20.46 -27.34
CA ARG A 58 -12.61 -19.74 -28.47
C ARG A 58 -13.38 -19.86 -29.78
N ARG A 59 -13.89 -21.06 -30.11
CA ARG A 59 -14.30 -21.41 -31.48
C ARG A 59 -15.77 -21.76 -31.62
N LYS A 60 -16.32 -22.54 -30.69
CA LYS A 60 -17.72 -23.01 -30.76
C LYS A 60 -18.68 -22.02 -30.10
N PRO A 61 -19.83 -21.72 -30.72
CA PRO A 61 -20.88 -20.96 -30.05
C PRO A 61 -21.35 -21.69 -28.79
N LEU A 62 -21.69 -20.93 -27.75
CA LEU A 62 -22.16 -21.50 -26.49
C LEU A 62 -23.60 -22.03 -26.62
N ASP A 63 -23.71 -23.34 -26.81
CA ASP A 63 -24.96 -24.11 -26.75
C ASP A 63 -25.17 -24.73 -25.35
N ASP A 64 -26.27 -25.48 -25.16
CA ASP A 64 -26.59 -26.08 -23.85
C ASP A 64 -25.60 -27.18 -23.46
N ALA A 65 -25.05 -27.91 -24.43
CA ALA A 65 -23.98 -28.88 -24.18
C ALA A 65 -22.71 -28.17 -23.67
N GLY A 66 -22.35 -27.04 -24.26
CA GLY A 66 -21.27 -26.17 -23.79
C GLY A 66 -21.49 -25.67 -22.37
N LYS A 67 -22.69 -25.16 -22.04
CA LYS A 67 -23.02 -24.73 -20.66
C LYS A 67 -22.91 -25.86 -19.65
N GLN A 68 -23.39 -27.06 -20.00
CA GLN A 68 -23.28 -28.24 -19.14
C GLN A 68 -21.83 -28.66 -18.95
N LEU A 69 -21.01 -28.65 -20.00
CA LEU A 69 -19.59 -28.94 -19.93
C LEU A 69 -18.85 -27.94 -19.03
N LEU A 70 -19.08 -26.64 -19.24
CA LEU A 70 -18.48 -25.58 -18.41
C LEU A 70 -18.88 -25.73 -16.94
N THR A 71 -20.16 -25.97 -16.68
CA THR A 71 -20.68 -26.19 -15.31
C THR A 71 -20.03 -27.42 -14.69
N ARG A 72 -20.02 -28.56 -15.39
CA ARG A 72 -19.43 -29.82 -14.91
C ARG A 72 -17.94 -29.66 -14.62
N TYR A 73 -17.19 -29.05 -15.52
CA TYR A 73 -15.75 -28.86 -15.37
C TYR A 73 -15.42 -27.87 -14.25
N PHE A 74 -15.98 -26.66 -14.28
CA PHE A 74 -15.63 -25.60 -13.33
C PHE A 74 -16.24 -25.80 -11.94
N MET A 75 -17.56 -26.05 -11.86
CA MET A 75 -18.25 -26.22 -10.58
C MET A 75 -18.06 -27.61 -9.99
N GLY A 76 -17.85 -28.63 -10.84
CA GLY A 76 -17.74 -30.03 -10.40
C GLY A 76 -16.32 -30.48 -10.04
N ALA A 77 -15.29 -29.83 -10.59
CA ALA A 77 -13.90 -30.24 -10.37
C ALA A 77 -12.94 -29.06 -10.14
N TYR A 78 -12.85 -28.11 -11.08
CA TYR A 78 -11.80 -27.10 -11.07
C TYR A 78 -11.85 -26.19 -9.84
N PHE A 79 -12.98 -25.54 -9.55
CA PHE A 79 -13.10 -24.67 -8.37
C PHE A 79 -13.07 -25.47 -7.06
N PRO A 80 -13.82 -26.59 -6.89
CA PRO A 80 -13.71 -27.41 -5.68
C PRO A 80 -12.27 -27.83 -5.34
N SER A 81 -11.43 -28.10 -6.35
CA SER A 81 -10.02 -28.43 -6.15
C SER A 81 -9.24 -27.36 -5.39
N TRP A 82 -9.65 -26.09 -5.40
CA TRP A 82 -8.99 -25.01 -4.67
C TRP A 82 -9.10 -25.20 -3.15
N THR A 83 -10.19 -25.83 -2.69
CA THR A 83 -10.48 -26.01 -1.27
C THR A 83 -9.73 -27.18 -0.64
N VAL A 84 -9.14 -28.06 -1.46
CA VAL A 84 -8.40 -29.24 -0.99
C VAL A 84 -7.08 -28.81 -0.35
N PRO A 85 -6.73 -29.28 0.88
CA PRO A 85 -5.51 -28.87 1.58
C PRO A 85 -4.22 -29.01 0.79
N ALA A 86 -4.09 -30.08 0.00
CA ALA A 86 -2.94 -30.33 -0.86
C ALA A 86 -2.70 -29.23 -1.91
N ASN A 87 -3.70 -28.40 -2.20
CA ASN A 87 -3.66 -27.37 -3.23
C ASN A 87 -3.52 -25.94 -2.67
N TRP A 88 -3.53 -25.73 -1.35
CA TRP A 88 -3.51 -24.38 -0.79
C TRP A 88 -2.29 -23.56 -1.22
N THR A 89 -1.14 -24.21 -1.46
CA THR A 89 0.09 -23.57 -1.94
C THR A 89 0.09 -23.26 -3.44
N THR A 90 -0.93 -23.68 -4.19
CA THR A 90 -1.02 -23.49 -5.65
C THR A 90 -2.30 -22.77 -6.09
N VAL A 91 -3.12 -22.29 -5.15
CA VAL A 91 -4.38 -21.60 -5.46
C VAL A 91 -4.17 -20.33 -6.29
N ASP A 92 -3.10 -19.60 -6.01
CA ASP A 92 -2.69 -18.41 -6.76
C ASP A 92 -2.31 -18.75 -8.22
N GLN A 93 -1.60 -19.86 -8.42
CA GLN A 93 -1.28 -20.39 -9.74
C GLN A 93 -2.56 -20.82 -10.46
N LYS A 94 -3.49 -21.48 -9.78
CA LYS A 94 -4.81 -21.84 -10.35
C LYS A 94 -5.62 -20.61 -10.74
N ARG A 95 -5.65 -19.54 -9.93
CA ARG A 95 -6.27 -18.26 -10.30
C ARG A 95 -5.65 -17.69 -11.58
N SER A 96 -4.33 -17.65 -11.63
CA SER A 96 -3.59 -17.14 -12.79
C SER A 96 -3.84 -17.99 -14.05
N ASP A 97 -3.88 -19.32 -13.89
CA ASP A 97 -4.22 -20.24 -14.97
C ASP A 97 -5.66 -20.08 -15.46
N PHE A 98 -6.60 -19.82 -14.55
CA PHE A 98 -7.98 -19.56 -14.92
C PHE A 98 -8.09 -18.32 -15.81
N MET A 99 -7.48 -17.22 -15.37
CA MET A 99 -7.48 -15.97 -16.13
C MET A 99 -6.75 -16.12 -17.46
N ARG A 100 -5.56 -16.72 -17.47
CA ARG A 100 -4.76 -16.88 -18.71
C ARG A 100 -5.41 -17.80 -19.74
N ASN A 101 -5.99 -18.92 -19.30
CA ASN A 101 -6.41 -19.98 -20.22
C ASN A 101 -7.89 -19.92 -20.62
N TYR A 102 -8.75 -19.27 -19.82
CA TYR A 102 -10.20 -19.29 -20.04
C TYR A 102 -10.84 -17.91 -20.05
N ASN A 103 -10.73 -17.11 -18.98
CA ASN A 103 -11.54 -15.89 -18.86
C ASN A 103 -10.90 -14.65 -19.49
N GLY A 104 -9.59 -14.49 -19.28
CA GLY A 104 -8.78 -13.35 -19.69
C GLY A 104 -8.16 -13.46 -21.08
N SER A 105 -8.52 -14.49 -21.86
CA SER A 105 -8.06 -14.62 -23.25
C SER A 105 -8.89 -13.72 -24.17
N LEU A 106 -8.20 -12.96 -25.04
CA LEU A 106 -8.82 -12.10 -26.06
C LEU A 106 -9.74 -12.90 -27.00
N ASP A 107 -9.42 -14.16 -27.24
CA ASP A 107 -10.18 -15.06 -28.11
C ASP A 107 -11.46 -15.61 -27.46
N THR A 108 -11.72 -15.28 -26.19
CA THR A 108 -12.89 -15.81 -25.48
C THR A 108 -14.17 -15.18 -26.01
N GLN A 109 -15.09 -16.01 -26.52
CA GLN A 109 -16.39 -15.58 -27.00
C GLN A 109 -17.19 -14.91 -25.89
N MET A 110 -17.91 -13.84 -26.24
CA MET A 110 -18.63 -13.00 -25.26
C MET A 110 -19.71 -13.78 -24.50
N SER A 111 -20.46 -14.67 -25.17
CA SER A 111 -21.47 -15.52 -24.53
C SER A 111 -20.83 -16.50 -23.53
N THR A 112 -19.71 -17.12 -23.91
CA THR A 112 -18.94 -18.00 -23.03
C THR A 112 -18.36 -17.25 -21.84
N ARG A 113 -17.80 -16.05 -22.05
CA ARG A 113 -17.28 -15.21 -20.95
C ARG A 113 -18.38 -14.84 -19.96
N LYS A 114 -19.57 -14.46 -20.44
CA LYS A 114 -20.72 -14.15 -19.58
C LYS A 114 -21.11 -15.34 -18.70
N GLU A 115 -21.12 -16.55 -19.27
CA GLU A 115 -21.42 -17.78 -18.50
C GLU A 115 -20.29 -18.13 -17.52
N LEU A 116 -19.02 -18.01 -17.93
CA LEU A 116 -17.87 -18.21 -17.05
C LEU A 116 -17.87 -17.24 -15.88
N ASN A 117 -18.13 -15.95 -16.11
CA ASN A 117 -18.24 -14.95 -15.05
C ASN A 117 -19.36 -15.29 -14.07
N ARG A 118 -20.52 -15.74 -14.56
CA ARG A 118 -21.65 -16.17 -13.72
C ARG A 118 -21.27 -17.36 -12.82
N LEU A 119 -20.69 -18.41 -13.41
CA LEU A 119 -20.24 -19.60 -12.67
C LEU A 119 -19.15 -19.26 -11.65
N THR A 120 -18.19 -18.43 -12.06
CA THR A 120 -17.07 -18.02 -11.21
C THR A 120 -17.54 -17.17 -10.05
N LEU A 121 -18.38 -16.17 -10.29
CA LEU A 121 -18.93 -15.32 -9.23
C LEU A 121 -19.73 -16.16 -8.23
N GLN A 122 -20.52 -17.14 -8.70
CA GLN A 122 -21.25 -18.07 -7.84
C GLN A 122 -20.31 -18.90 -6.94
N ALA A 123 -19.30 -19.56 -7.54
CA ALA A 123 -18.37 -20.41 -6.80
C ALA A 123 -17.50 -19.63 -5.83
N MET A 124 -16.93 -18.51 -6.28
CA MET A 124 -16.04 -17.71 -5.45
C MET A 124 -16.78 -17.01 -4.31
N SER A 125 -18.04 -16.59 -4.53
CA SER A 125 -18.88 -16.03 -3.45
C SER A 125 -19.16 -17.03 -2.33
N GLU A 126 -19.21 -18.32 -2.65
CA GLU A 126 -19.25 -19.37 -1.63
C GLU A 126 -17.90 -19.47 -0.90
N MET A 127 -16.78 -19.46 -1.63
CA MET A 127 -15.43 -19.68 -1.09
C MET A 127 -14.85 -18.53 -0.26
N ILE A 128 -15.44 -17.32 -0.31
CA ILE A 128 -15.00 -16.18 0.52
C ILE A 128 -15.57 -16.24 1.96
N LYS A 129 -16.52 -17.13 2.21
CA LYS A 129 -17.13 -17.35 3.54
C LYS A 129 -16.08 -17.79 4.59
N PRO A 130 -16.31 -17.52 5.89
CA PRO A 130 -15.31 -17.74 6.94
C PRO A 130 -14.97 -19.21 7.22
N ASP A 131 -15.72 -20.17 6.68
CA ASP A 131 -15.51 -21.61 6.82
C ASP A 131 -14.37 -22.15 5.93
N TYR A 132 -13.85 -21.37 4.99
CA TYR A 132 -12.77 -21.76 4.09
C TYR A 132 -11.39 -21.29 4.55
N HIS A 133 -10.32 -21.94 4.05
CA HIS A 133 -8.94 -21.55 4.36
C HIS A 133 -8.65 -20.11 3.89
N PRO A 134 -7.93 -19.27 4.67
CA PRO A 134 -7.67 -17.86 4.32
C PRO A 134 -7.04 -17.66 2.94
N VAL A 135 -6.11 -18.53 2.52
CA VAL A 135 -5.49 -18.48 1.18
C VAL A 135 -6.52 -18.69 0.06
N VAL A 136 -7.51 -19.56 0.28
CA VAL A 136 -8.60 -19.80 -0.68
C VAL A 136 -9.51 -18.58 -0.74
N ARG A 137 -9.91 -18.05 0.43
CA ARG A 137 -10.78 -16.87 0.55
C ARG A 137 -10.17 -15.65 -0.12
N TYR A 138 -8.88 -15.41 0.11
CA TYR A 138 -8.12 -14.33 -0.54
C TYR A 138 -8.16 -14.44 -2.06
N ASN A 139 -7.74 -15.59 -2.59
CA ASN A 139 -7.66 -15.80 -4.04
C ASN A 139 -9.04 -15.83 -4.70
N ALA A 140 -10.07 -16.30 -4.01
CA ALA A 140 -11.45 -16.24 -4.48
C ALA A 140 -11.91 -14.78 -4.63
N MET A 141 -11.66 -13.93 -3.63
CA MET A 141 -12.00 -12.51 -3.72
C MET A 141 -11.18 -11.78 -4.78
N MET A 142 -9.88 -12.08 -4.89
CA MET A 142 -9.04 -11.56 -5.97
C MET A 142 -9.59 -11.97 -7.34
N LEU A 143 -10.00 -13.23 -7.54
CA LEU A 143 -10.58 -13.67 -8.80
C LEU A 143 -11.90 -12.94 -9.11
N ILE A 144 -12.75 -12.68 -8.12
CA ILE A 144 -13.97 -11.86 -8.26
C ILE A 144 -13.61 -10.45 -8.79
N GLY A 145 -12.55 -9.83 -8.27
CA GLY A 145 -12.05 -8.53 -8.74
C GLY A 145 -11.38 -8.57 -10.12
N ASP A 146 -10.81 -9.71 -10.50
CA ASP A 146 -10.13 -9.93 -11.78
C ASP A 146 -11.12 -10.24 -12.93
N LEU A 147 -12.39 -10.53 -12.65
CA LEU A 147 -13.39 -10.83 -13.69
C LEU A 147 -13.61 -9.65 -14.64
N ASN A 148 -13.68 -9.97 -15.94
CA ASN A 148 -13.85 -9.02 -17.03
C ASN A 148 -15.15 -9.33 -17.75
N ALA A 149 -15.97 -8.32 -17.97
CA ALA A 149 -17.07 -8.47 -18.91
C ALA A 149 -16.57 -8.37 -20.36
N GLN A 150 -15.58 -7.51 -20.59
CA GLN A 150 -14.95 -7.32 -21.88
C GLN A 150 -13.44 -7.19 -21.72
N GLU A 151 -12.69 -7.90 -22.56
CA GLU A 151 -11.24 -7.70 -22.69
C GLU A 151 -10.92 -6.52 -23.60
N TYR A 152 -9.67 -6.07 -23.57
CA TYR A 152 -9.19 -5.00 -24.43
C TYR A 152 -9.48 -5.29 -25.91
N SER A 153 -10.20 -4.39 -26.59
CA SER A 153 -10.46 -4.48 -28.02
C SER A 153 -9.48 -3.56 -28.76
N LEU A 154 -8.49 -4.15 -29.44
CA LEU A 154 -7.52 -3.38 -30.23
C LEU A 154 -8.20 -2.62 -31.38
N GLY A 155 -9.22 -3.21 -32.01
CA GLY A 155 -9.92 -2.61 -33.15
C GLY A 155 -10.73 -1.37 -32.76
N ASP A 156 -11.38 -1.41 -31.60
CA ASP A 156 -12.24 -0.31 -31.11
C ASP A 156 -11.51 0.63 -30.14
N ASN A 157 -10.25 0.32 -29.80
CA ASN A 157 -9.49 0.97 -28.73
C ASN A 157 -10.28 1.08 -27.41
N LEU A 158 -11.04 0.03 -27.08
CA LEU A 158 -11.84 -0.03 -25.86
C LEU A 158 -11.01 -0.65 -24.73
N PRO A 159 -10.95 0.00 -23.55
CA PRO A 159 -10.25 -0.53 -22.40
C PRO A 159 -10.92 -1.82 -21.89
N VAL A 160 -10.20 -2.58 -21.06
CA VAL A 160 -10.77 -3.74 -20.35
C VAL A 160 -11.92 -3.27 -19.46
N CYS A 161 -13.10 -3.89 -19.60
CA CYS A 161 -14.28 -3.62 -18.77
C CYS A 161 -14.37 -4.64 -17.63
N PRO A 162 -14.23 -4.23 -16.35
CA PRO A 162 -14.44 -5.10 -15.20
C PRO A 162 -15.88 -5.62 -15.14
N TYR A 163 -16.07 -6.83 -14.62
CA TYR A 163 -17.40 -7.43 -14.55
C TYR A 163 -18.28 -6.75 -13.49
N HIS A 164 -19.24 -5.93 -13.89
CA HIS A 164 -20.05 -5.09 -12.98
C HIS A 164 -20.72 -5.86 -11.83
N ALA A 165 -21.26 -7.06 -12.08
CA ALA A 165 -21.92 -7.85 -11.04
C ALA A 165 -20.98 -8.31 -9.90
N SER A 166 -19.66 -8.33 -10.14
CA SER A 166 -18.69 -8.63 -9.09
C SER A 166 -18.53 -7.49 -8.08
N LEU A 167 -18.85 -6.25 -8.47
CA LEU A 167 -18.72 -5.07 -7.62
C LEU A 167 -19.60 -5.16 -6.38
N ASP A 168 -20.83 -5.67 -6.50
CA ASP A 168 -21.75 -5.80 -5.36
C ASP A 168 -21.19 -6.73 -4.27
N VAL A 169 -20.54 -7.83 -4.65
CA VAL A 169 -19.92 -8.77 -3.71
C VAL A 169 -18.74 -8.13 -2.97
N MET A 170 -17.91 -7.38 -3.70
CA MET A 170 -16.78 -6.66 -3.11
C MET A 170 -17.23 -5.54 -2.17
N LEU A 171 -18.23 -4.75 -2.57
CA LEU A 171 -18.80 -3.69 -1.75
C LEU A 171 -19.42 -4.23 -0.47
N LYS A 172 -20.24 -5.29 -0.55
CA LYS A 172 -20.80 -5.96 0.63
C LYS A 172 -19.72 -6.46 1.59
N THR A 173 -18.58 -6.91 1.06
CA THR A 173 -17.45 -7.34 1.89
C THR A 173 -16.80 -6.16 2.62
N LEU A 174 -16.64 -5.02 1.96
CA LEU A 174 -16.08 -3.82 2.59
C LEU A 174 -17.04 -3.20 3.62
N GLU A 175 -18.34 -3.23 3.32
CA GLU A 175 -19.43 -2.76 4.19
C GLU A 175 -19.60 -3.66 5.44
N ASP A 176 -19.12 -4.92 5.41
CA ASP A 176 -19.22 -5.83 6.55
C ASP A 176 -18.08 -5.58 7.57
N PRO A 177 -18.39 -5.08 8.79
CA PRO A 177 -17.37 -4.87 9.82
C PRO A 177 -16.71 -6.18 10.27
N LYS A 178 -17.39 -7.33 10.13
CA LYS A 178 -16.91 -8.66 10.51
C LYS A 178 -16.17 -9.39 9.39
N ALA A 179 -16.15 -8.85 8.18
CA ALA A 179 -15.37 -9.45 7.11
C ALA A 179 -13.89 -9.42 7.47
N ASP A 180 -13.24 -10.55 7.19
CA ASP A 180 -11.83 -10.79 7.44
C ASP A 180 -10.95 -9.85 6.62
N ASP A 181 -9.87 -9.38 7.24
CA ASP A 181 -8.96 -8.41 6.63
C ASP A 181 -8.43 -8.91 5.29
N VAL A 182 -8.04 -10.18 5.20
CA VAL A 182 -7.51 -10.76 3.97
C VAL A 182 -8.52 -10.65 2.83
N VAL A 183 -9.80 -10.90 3.11
CA VAL A 183 -10.87 -10.78 2.11
C VAL A 183 -11.16 -9.31 1.79
N LYS A 184 -11.14 -8.42 2.78
CA LYS A 184 -11.26 -6.96 2.57
C LYS A 184 -10.17 -6.43 1.65
N VAL A 185 -8.92 -6.89 1.81
CA VAL A 185 -7.82 -6.52 0.93
C VAL A 185 -8.11 -6.90 -0.53
N GLY A 186 -8.52 -8.15 -0.76
CA GLY A 186 -8.89 -8.59 -2.11
C GLY A 186 -10.03 -7.76 -2.70
N ALA A 187 -11.03 -7.43 -1.88
CA ALA A 187 -12.16 -6.60 -2.29
C ALA A 187 -11.73 -5.17 -2.64
N MET A 188 -10.86 -4.54 -1.84
CA MET A 188 -10.34 -3.20 -2.14
C MET A 188 -9.58 -3.15 -3.46
N LEU A 189 -8.75 -4.15 -3.75
CA LEU A 189 -8.00 -4.22 -5.02
C LEU A 189 -8.94 -4.35 -6.22
N GLY A 190 -9.99 -5.15 -6.11
CA GLY A 190 -11.00 -5.24 -7.15
C GLY A 190 -11.85 -3.97 -7.29
N VAL A 191 -12.26 -3.33 -6.20
CA VAL A 191 -12.96 -2.03 -6.23
C VAL A 191 -12.09 -0.94 -6.87
N LEU A 192 -10.77 -0.94 -6.63
CA LEU A 192 -9.82 0.00 -7.25
C LEU A 192 -9.83 -0.11 -8.77
N ARG A 193 -9.98 -1.34 -9.26
CA ARG A 193 -10.06 -1.60 -10.69
C ARG A 193 -11.35 -1.06 -11.30
N HIS A 194 -12.49 -1.24 -10.64
CA HIS A 194 -13.76 -0.62 -11.04
C HIS A 194 -13.69 0.91 -10.99
N ALA A 195 -13.03 1.47 -9.96
CA ALA A 195 -12.81 2.90 -9.81
C ALA A 195 -12.03 3.50 -10.99
N ARG A 196 -10.91 2.87 -11.38
CA ARG A 196 -10.10 3.29 -12.53
C ARG A 196 -10.87 3.16 -13.83
N PHE A 197 -11.64 2.09 -14.01
CA PHE A 197 -12.49 1.94 -15.19
C PHE A 197 -13.57 3.03 -15.26
N ALA A 198 -14.13 3.46 -14.13
CA ALA A 198 -15.08 4.57 -14.08
C ALA A 198 -14.50 5.90 -14.62
N GLN A 199 -13.17 6.06 -14.58
CA GLN A 199 -12.45 7.21 -15.15
C GLN A 199 -12.05 7.03 -16.62
N SER A 200 -12.11 5.80 -17.14
CA SER A 200 -11.62 5.52 -18.49
C SER A 200 -12.52 6.12 -19.58
N VAL A 201 -11.88 6.57 -20.67
CA VAL A 201 -12.54 7.08 -21.88
C VAL A 201 -11.79 6.49 -23.08
N PRO A 202 -12.47 5.95 -24.09
CA PRO A 202 -13.92 5.75 -24.23
C PRO A 202 -14.47 4.59 -23.35
N LYS A 203 -15.78 4.60 -23.06
CA LYS A 203 -16.47 3.53 -22.32
C LYS A 203 -17.30 2.65 -23.27
N PRO A 204 -17.26 1.31 -23.13
CA PRO A 204 -18.21 0.43 -23.81
C PRO A 204 -19.67 0.75 -23.45
N ALA A 205 -20.58 0.56 -24.39
CA ALA A 205 -22.01 0.75 -24.15
C ALA A 205 -22.57 -0.32 -23.18
N GLY A 206 -23.37 0.09 -22.19
CA GLY A 206 -24.16 -0.83 -21.35
C GLY A 206 -23.51 -1.35 -20.07
N GLU A 207 -22.25 -1.02 -19.78
CA GLU A 207 -21.55 -1.48 -18.56
C GLU A 207 -20.84 -0.35 -17.81
N ALA A 208 -21.44 0.84 -17.83
CA ALA A 208 -20.90 1.97 -17.07
C ALA A 208 -21.14 1.77 -15.57
N VAL A 209 -20.10 1.99 -14.77
CA VAL A 209 -20.22 2.23 -13.33
C VAL A 209 -21.20 3.39 -13.12
N THR A 210 -22.27 3.16 -12.36
CA THR A 210 -23.33 4.14 -12.15
C THR A 210 -22.96 5.13 -11.04
N ILE A 211 -23.68 6.26 -10.97
CA ILE A 211 -23.51 7.22 -9.86
C ILE A 211 -23.80 6.55 -8.51
N ALA A 212 -24.80 5.65 -8.46
CA ALA A 212 -25.12 4.89 -7.25
C ALA A 212 -23.98 3.96 -6.83
N ASP A 213 -23.28 3.35 -7.79
CA ASP A 213 -22.09 2.53 -7.50
C ASP A 213 -20.96 3.40 -6.92
N ILE A 214 -20.73 4.60 -7.48
CA ILE A 214 -19.72 5.54 -6.99
C ILE A 214 -20.05 6.02 -5.58
N GLN A 215 -21.32 6.29 -5.30
CA GLN A 215 -21.81 6.62 -3.96
C GLN A 215 -21.52 5.48 -2.97
N ARG A 216 -21.86 4.22 -3.31
CA ARG A 216 -21.58 3.06 -2.46
C ARG A 216 -20.08 2.84 -2.24
N MET A 217 -19.26 2.94 -3.30
CA MET A 217 -17.80 2.83 -3.20
C MET A 217 -17.23 3.90 -2.29
N THR A 218 -17.66 5.16 -2.44
CA THR A 218 -17.19 6.28 -1.60
C THR A 218 -17.55 6.06 -0.14
N LYS A 219 -18.79 5.62 0.14
CA LYS A 219 -19.26 5.32 1.50
C LYS A 219 -18.53 4.14 2.14
N ALA A 220 -18.28 3.07 1.38
CA ALA A 220 -17.51 1.92 1.88
C ALA A 220 -16.07 2.33 2.23
N VAL A 221 -15.46 3.18 1.40
CA VAL A 221 -14.12 3.73 1.64
C VAL A 221 -14.09 4.66 2.85
N GLU A 222 -15.09 5.53 3.00
CA GLU A 222 -15.27 6.37 4.19
C GLU A 222 -15.31 5.53 5.46
N GLN A 223 -16.11 4.46 5.49
CA GLN A 223 -16.19 3.56 6.64
C GLN A 223 -14.83 2.95 6.99
N VAL A 224 -14.03 2.55 6.00
CA VAL A 224 -12.69 1.98 6.25
C VAL A 224 -11.73 3.04 6.79
N ILE A 225 -11.67 4.22 6.18
CA ILE A 225 -10.76 5.31 6.59
C ILE A 225 -11.09 5.80 8.00
N THR A 226 -12.38 5.99 8.31
CA THR A 226 -12.84 6.55 9.58
C THR A 226 -13.01 5.51 10.70
N SER A 227 -12.82 4.22 10.40
CA SER A 227 -12.96 3.15 11.40
C SER A 227 -11.83 3.17 12.42
N LYS A 228 -12.09 2.55 13.57
CA LYS A 228 -11.07 2.20 14.57
C LYS A 228 -10.53 0.80 14.27
N PRO A 229 -9.36 0.41 14.83
CA PRO A 229 -8.89 -0.97 14.73
C PRO A 229 -9.97 -1.96 15.21
N THR A 230 -10.34 -2.91 14.35
CA THR A 230 -11.26 -4.00 14.71
C THR A 230 -10.61 -4.88 15.79
N GLU A 231 -11.41 -5.48 16.67
CA GLU A 231 -10.92 -6.42 17.68
C GLU A 231 -10.05 -7.52 17.04
N GLY A 232 -8.85 -7.72 17.57
CA GLY A 232 -7.87 -8.67 17.04
C GLY A 232 -6.98 -8.15 15.90
N ARG A 233 -7.26 -6.99 15.31
CA ARG A 233 -6.39 -6.34 14.31
C ARG A 233 -5.31 -5.50 15.00
N SER A 234 -4.05 -5.65 14.60
CA SER A 234 -2.98 -4.77 15.09
C SER A 234 -3.15 -3.34 14.55
N PRO A 235 -2.66 -2.31 15.27
CA PRO A 235 -2.65 -0.94 14.77
C PRO A 235 -1.99 -0.82 13.39
N ASP A 236 -0.83 -1.43 13.20
CA ASP A 236 -0.10 -1.38 11.92
C ASP A 236 -0.90 -1.99 10.76
N ALA A 237 -1.55 -3.14 10.98
CA ALA A 237 -2.40 -3.77 9.98
C ALA A 237 -3.61 -2.89 9.66
N HIS A 238 -4.19 -2.23 10.67
CA HIS A 238 -5.29 -1.29 10.47
C HIS A 238 -4.88 -0.09 9.62
N GLN A 239 -3.74 0.53 9.95
CA GLN A 239 -3.21 1.67 9.19
C GLN A 239 -2.92 1.27 7.74
N TRP A 240 -2.33 0.09 7.52
CA TRP A 240 -2.09 -0.42 6.17
C TRP A 240 -3.40 -0.54 5.38
N VAL A 241 -4.49 -1.03 6.00
CA VAL A 241 -5.82 -1.10 5.37
C VAL A 241 -6.37 0.30 5.05
N GLN A 242 -6.24 1.26 5.97
CA GLN A 242 -6.65 2.65 5.73
C GLN A 242 -5.91 3.26 4.53
N ARG A 243 -4.60 3.02 4.43
CA ARG A 243 -3.78 3.48 3.28
C ARG A 243 -4.24 2.90 1.95
N ARG A 244 -4.71 1.64 1.91
CA ARG A 244 -5.31 1.06 0.70
C ARG A 244 -6.67 1.68 0.36
N ALA A 245 -7.45 2.06 1.36
CA ALA A 245 -8.70 2.79 1.14
C ALA A 245 -8.45 4.22 0.64
N MET A 246 -7.37 4.86 1.08
CA MET A 246 -6.90 6.15 0.56
C MET A 246 -6.56 6.09 -0.95
N ASP A 247 -5.90 5.02 -1.42
CA ASP A 247 -5.64 4.81 -2.85
C ASP A 247 -6.94 4.79 -3.69
N LEU A 248 -8.04 4.26 -3.12
CA LEU A 248 -9.35 4.25 -3.77
C LEU A 248 -9.89 5.67 -3.96
N VAL A 249 -9.84 6.51 -2.92
CA VAL A 249 -10.26 7.92 -3.01
C VAL A 249 -9.46 8.64 -4.10
N GLN A 250 -8.14 8.44 -4.13
CA GLN A 250 -7.28 9.03 -5.15
C GLN A 250 -7.65 8.57 -6.57
N ALA A 251 -7.98 7.28 -6.75
CA ALA A 251 -8.42 6.76 -8.04
C ALA A 251 -9.78 7.34 -8.52
N PHE A 252 -10.63 7.80 -7.61
CA PHE A 252 -11.90 8.45 -7.96
C PHE A 252 -11.79 9.96 -8.20
N SER A 253 -10.71 10.60 -7.74
CA SER A 253 -10.51 12.06 -7.74
C SER A 253 -10.97 12.77 -9.02
N GLY A 254 -10.47 12.34 -10.18
CA GLY A 254 -10.81 12.94 -11.47
C GLY A 254 -12.30 12.87 -11.82
N GLY A 255 -12.98 11.80 -11.41
CA GLY A 255 -14.38 11.58 -11.73
C GLY A 255 -15.32 12.31 -10.78
N TYR A 256 -14.92 12.52 -9.51
CA TYR A 256 -15.72 13.31 -8.59
C TYR A 256 -15.96 14.72 -9.12
N SER A 257 -14.94 15.38 -9.68
CA SER A 257 -15.08 16.73 -10.25
C SER A 257 -16.11 16.78 -11.39
N SER A 258 -16.09 15.77 -12.27
CA SER A 258 -17.09 15.67 -13.35
C SER A 258 -18.49 15.38 -12.82
N LEU A 259 -18.62 14.48 -11.84
CA LEU A 259 -19.90 14.09 -11.26
C LEU A 259 -20.56 15.20 -10.44
N LEU A 260 -19.77 15.93 -9.66
CA LEU A 260 -20.26 17.01 -8.80
C LEU A 260 -20.64 18.26 -9.60
N SER A 261 -20.01 18.49 -10.76
CA SER A 261 -20.34 19.63 -11.63
C SER A 261 -21.56 19.42 -12.51
N GLN A 262 -21.94 18.16 -12.82
CA GLN A 262 -23.01 17.87 -13.79
C GLN A 262 -24.45 18.05 -13.27
N GLY A 263 -24.68 18.34 -11.99
CA GLY A 263 -26.00 18.71 -11.44
C GLY A 263 -27.13 17.65 -11.57
N GLY A 264 -26.88 16.50 -12.22
CA GLY A 264 -27.89 15.57 -12.72
C GLY A 264 -28.53 14.61 -11.72
N ASN A 265 -28.13 14.62 -10.45
CA ASN A 265 -28.81 13.91 -9.37
C ASN A 265 -28.40 14.51 -8.02
N GLN A 266 -29.06 15.59 -7.61
CA GLN A 266 -28.67 16.35 -6.42
C GLN A 266 -28.61 15.51 -5.13
N SER A 267 -29.43 14.46 -5.02
CA SER A 267 -29.43 13.57 -3.84
C SER A 267 -28.17 12.70 -3.79
N ALA A 268 -27.86 11.99 -4.86
CA ALA A 268 -26.67 11.11 -4.91
C ALA A 268 -25.37 11.92 -4.82
N SER A 269 -25.31 13.06 -5.51
CA SER A 269 -24.18 14.00 -5.37
C SER A 269 -24.07 14.55 -3.95
N GLY A 270 -25.18 14.72 -3.23
CA GLY A 270 -25.21 15.14 -1.83
C GLY A 270 -24.61 14.10 -0.88
N GLU A 271 -24.97 12.83 -1.02
CA GLU A 271 -24.40 11.75 -0.20
C GLU A 271 -22.91 11.50 -0.49
N ILE A 272 -22.51 11.58 -1.77
CA ILE A 272 -21.09 11.54 -2.14
C ILE A 272 -20.34 12.70 -1.47
N ARG A 273 -20.88 13.91 -1.53
CA ARG A 273 -20.28 15.09 -0.89
C ARG A 273 -20.12 14.90 0.63
N GLN A 274 -21.16 14.44 1.32
CA GLN A 274 -21.10 14.16 2.76
C GLN A 274 -20.01 13.13 3.10
N SER A 275 -19.90 12.07 2.30
CA SER A 275 -18.87 11.05 2.50
C SER A 275 -17.47 11.64 2.29
N LEU A 276 -17.29 12.49 1.26
CA LEU A 276 -16.02 13.17 1.00
C LEU A 276 -15.65 14.17 2.10
N GLU A 277 -16.61 14.90 2.66
CA GLU A 277 -16.39 15.79 3.81
C GLU A 277 -15.93 15.01 5.04
N ALA A 278 -16.55 13.85 5.32
CA ALA A 278 -16.15 13.00 6.44
C ALA A 278 -14.74 12.42 6.25
N ILE A 279 -14.41 11.95 5.04
CA ILE A 279 -13.06 11.49 4.70
C ILE A 279 -12.08 12.65 4.86
N ALA A 280 -12.35 13.81 4.26
CA ALA A 280 -11.45 14.97 4.27
C ALA A 280 -11.12 15.42 5.69
N LYS A 281 -12.14 15.49 6.56
CA LYS A 281 -11.97 15.75 7.98
C LYS A 281 -11.05 14.72 8.66
N SER A 282 -11.32 13.43 8.47
CA SER A 282 -10.53 12.35 9.08
C SER A 282 -9.08 12.33 8.59
N LEU A 283 -8.84 12.64 7.32
CA LEU A 283 -7.50 12.78 6.77
C LEU A 283 -6.77 13.98 7.35
N GLY A 284 -7.45 15.12 7.49
CA GLY A 284 -6.88 16.31 8.15
C GLY A 284 -6.47 16.04 9.59
N GLU A 285 -7.32 15.34 10.35
CA GLU A 285 -7.01 14.87 11.71
C GLU A 285 -5.81 13.89 11.72
N THR A 286 -5.72 13.00 10.73
CA THR A 286 -4.59 12.07 10.57
C THR A 286 -3.27 12.79 10.27
N VAL A 287 -3.30 13.82 9.43
CA VAL A 287 -2.11 14.64 9.13
C VAL A 287 -1.65 15.42 10.37
N GLU A 288 -2.59 15.88 11.20
CA GLU A 288 -2.34 16.60 12.45
C GLU A 288 -1.77 15.71 13.57
N ASP A 289 -2.18 14.44 13.66
CA ASP A 289 -1.71 13.52 14.69
C ASP A 289 -0.22 13.18 14.54
N GLU A 290 0.62 13.78 15.39
CA GLU A 290 2.06 13.54 15.40
C GLU A 290 2.44 12.11 15.83
N ASN A 291 1.53 11.38 16.47
CA ASN A 291 1.74 9.99 16.86
C ASN A 291 1.36 9.00 15.77
N ALA A 292 0.66 9.46 14.72
CA ALA A 292 0.33 8.62 13.58
C ALA A 292 1.60 8.23 12.81
N ASP A 293 1.60 7.04 12.22
CA ASP A 293 2.72 6.55 11.42
C ASP A 293 3.06 7.52 10.28
N LYS A 294 4.35 7.74 10.05
CA LYS A 294 4.85 8.69 9.03
C LYS A 294 4.22 8.40 7.66
N SER A 295 4.19 7.14 7.25
CA SER A 295 3.65 6.77 5.94
C SER A 295 2.13 6.95 5.86
N LEU A 296 1.40 6.72 6.95
CA LEU A 296 -0.04 7.02 7.01
C LEU A 296 -0.31 8.52 6.83
N ARG A 297 0.48 9.38 7.49
CA ARG A 297 0.33 10.84 7.37
C ARG A 297 0.64 11.34 5.95
N ILE A 298 1.67 10.79 5.31
CA ILE A 298 2.01 11.10 3.91
C ILE A 298 0.86 10.70 2.96
N ASP A 299 0.32 9.49 3.11
CA ASP A 299 -0.78 9.02 2.27
C ASP A 299 -2.07 9.80 2.52
N ALA A 300 -2.31 10.23 3.78
CA ALA A 300 -3.44 11.11 4.11
C ALA A 300 -3.30 12.48 3.43
N ALA A 301 -2.11 13.09 3.46
CA ALA A 301 -1.82 14.34 2.78
C ALA A 301 -2.01 14.24 1.26
N LEU A 302 -1.47 13.20 0.64
CA LEU A 302 -1.66 12.90 -0.79
C LEU A 302 -3.14 12.75 -1.15
N THR A 303 -3.88 12.05 -0.31
CA THR A 303 -5.30 11.79 -0.55
C THR A 303 -6.12 13.06 -0.42
N LEU A 304 -5.87 13.87 0.61
CA LEU A 304 -6.49 15.17 0.79
C LEU A 304 -6.21 16.09 -0.41
N ALA A 305 -4.97 16.07 -0.90
CA ALA A 305 -4.53 16.80 -2.08
C ALA A 305 -5.19 16.35 -3.39
N ALA A 306 -5.74 15.13 -3.45
CA ALA A 306 -6.43 14.59 -4.61
C ALA A 306 -7.95 14.86 -4.59
N MET A 307 -8.55 15.27 -3.47
CA MET A 307 -10.01 15.43 -3.34
C MET A 307 -10.60 16.54 -4.24
N PRO A 308 -11.86 16.47 -4.70
CA PRO A 308 -12.42 17.52 -5.54
C PRO A 308 -12.45 18.89 -4.83
N THR A 309 -12.33 19.98 -5.59
CA THR A 309 -12.42 21.37 -5.09
C THR A 309 -13.87 21.80 -4.84
N ASP A 310 -14.57 21.03 -4.02
CA ASP A 310 -15.94 21.31 -3.62
C ASP A 310 -15.96 22.16 -2.33
N ASP A 311 -16.91 23.10 -2.22
CA ASP A 311 -17.02 24.00 -1.06
C ASP A 311 -17.25 23.25 0.26
N GLY A 312 -17.94 22.10 0.21
CA GLY A 312 -18.15 21.25 1.37
C GLY A 312 -16.85 20.62 1.85
N VAL A 313 -16.12 20.00 0.92
CA VAL A 313 -14.78 19.43 1.18
C VAL A 313 -13.83 20.51 1.71
N LYS A 314 -13.80 21.70 1.10
CA LYS A 314 -12.97 22.82 1.55
C LYS A 314 -13.31 23.31 2.96
N LYS A 315 -14.56 23.17 3.42
CA LYS A 315 -14.97 23.56 4.78
C LYS A 315 -14.66 22.49 5.83
N SER A 316 -14.42 21.26 5.41
CA SER A 316 -14.18 20.13 6.31
C SER A 316 -12.75 20.10 6.90
N PHE A 317 -11.83 20.89 6.34
CA PHE A 317 -10.48 21.11 6.85
C PHE A 317 -10.04 22.55 6.57
N ASP A 318 -9.06 23.07 7.31
CA ASP A 318 -8.42 24.35 6.99
C ASP A 318 -7.23 24.12 6.05
N PRO A 319 -7.30 24.56 4.77
CA PRO A 319 -6.21 24.33 3.82
C PRO A 319 -4.88 24.93 4.26
N ASN A 320 -4.89 26.08 4.91
CA ASN A 320 -3.66 26.76 5.34
C ASN A 320 -2.99 25.96 6.47
N VAL A 321 -3.78 25.47 7.43
CA VAL A 321 -3.30 24.59 8.49
C VAL A 321 -2.69 23.32 7.90
N GLN A 322 -3.41 22.66 6.99
CA GLN A 322 -2.96 21.41 6.38
C GLN A 322 -1.68 21.59 5.56
N ILE A 323 -1.53 22.69 4.83
CA ILE A 323 -0.29 23.02 4.10
C ILE A 323 0.88 23.23 5.07
N GLY A 324 0.65 23.94 6.17
CA GLY A 324 1.64 24.11 7.23
C GLY A 324 2.07 22.79 7.85
N LEU A 325 1.12 21.88 8.11
CA LEU A 325 1.39 20.54 8.65
C LEU A 325 2.16 19.65 7.66
N VAL A 326 1.76 19.64 6.38
CA VAL A 326 2.46 18.91 5.31
C VAL A 326 3.88 19.41 5.13
N ALA A 327 4.09 20.73 5.19
CA ALA A 327 5.42 21.32 5.12
C ALA A 327 6.31 20.89 6.29
N LYS A 328 5.76 20.85 7.51
CA LYS A 328 6.48 20.32 8.69
C LYS A 328 6.77 18.84 8.59
N LEU A 329 5.80 18.06 8.12
CA LEU A 329 5.97 16.63 7.89
C LEU A 329 7.09 16.37 6.88
N ALA A 330 7.24 17.19 5.84
CA ALA A 330 8.34 17.08 4.88
C ALA A 330 9.70 17.36 5.54
N ALA A 331 9.81 18.44 6.31
CA ALA A 331 11.04 18.76 7.04
C ALA A 331 11.43 17.65 8.02
N LYS A 332 10.44 17.12 8.76
CA LYS A 332 10.63 16.03 9.74
C LYS A 332 10.98 14.70 9.07
N ALA A 333 10.32 14.34 7.98
CA ALA A 333 10.59 13.09 7.26
C ALA A 333 12.05 12.98 6.80
N VAL A 334 12.60 14.10 6.29
CA VAL A 334 14.00 14.19 5.88
C VAL A 334 14.94 14.09 7.08
N ASP A 335 14.60 14.74 8.20
CA ASP A 335 15.39 14.68 9.42
C ASP A 335 15.44 13.26 10.02
N ASP A 336 14.29 12.58 10.07
CA ASP A 336 14.18 11.20 10.55
C ASP A 336 15.02 10.25 9.67
N ASP A 337 14.99 10.43 8.34
CA ASP A 337 15.76 9.59 7.41
C ASP A 337 17.27 9.89 7.45
N VAL A 338 17.68 11.15 7.64
CA VAL A 338 19.09 11.53 7.85
C VAL A 338 19.61 10.94 9.16
N THR A 339 18.82 11.01 10.24
CA THR A 339 19.17 10.43 11.55
C THR A 339 19.33 8.91 11.44
N TRP A 340 18.35 8.22 10.85
CA TRP A 340 18.42 6.78 10.59
C TRP A 340 19.68 6.40 9.80
N PHE A 341 20.02 7.17 8.76
CA PHE A 341 21.17 6.89 7.91
C PHE A 341 22.49 7.05 8.67
N ASN A 342 22.64 8.13 9.46
CA ASN A 342 23.80 8.36 10.30
C ASN A 342 23.96 7.28 11.39
N ASP A 343 22.87 6.87 12.02
CA ASP A 343 22.88 5.79 13.02
C ASP A 343 23.34 4.47 12.40
N LYS A 344 22.87 4.14 11.20
CA LYS A 344 23.31 2.94 10.47
C LYS A 344 24.78 3.01 10.06
N ILE A 345 25.27 4.18 9.65
CA ILE A 345 26.71 4.40 9.40
C ILE A 345 27.52 4.16 10.68
N LYS A 346 27.06 4.69 11.82
CA LYS A 346 27.72 4.53 13.12
C LYS A 346 27.73 3.08 13.58
N GLU A 347 26.62 2.35 13.44
CA GLU A 347 26.53 0.91 13.73
C GLU A 347 27.57 0.11 12.91
N MET A 348 27.71 0.42 11.61
CA MET A 348 28.72 -0.21 10.75
C MET A 348 30.15 0.13 11.17
N LYS A 349 30.43 1.39 11.53
CA LYS A 349 31.74 1.84 12.03
C LYS A 349 32.17 1.08 13.30
N MET A 350 31.23 0.79 14.19
CA MET A 350 31.50 0.07 15.44
C MET A 350 31.74 -1.44 15.24
N GLY A 351 31.82 -1.92 14.00
CA GLY A 351 31.95 -3.36 13.73
C GLY A 351 30.69 -4.12 14.17
N GLY A 352 29.54 -3.42 14.24
CA GLY A 352 28.25 -4.06 14.42
C GLY A 352 28.10 -5.12 13.34
N SER A 353 28.19 -6.38 13.75
CA SER A 353 27.84 -7.49 12.88
C SER A 353 26.45 -7.16 12.34
N TYR A 354 26.29 -7.17 11.01
CA TYR A 354 25.01 -7.02 10.31
C TYR A 354 24.08 -8.23 10.61
N GLY A 355 24.03 -8.69 11.87
CA GLY A 355 23.16 -9.71 12.42
C GLY A 355 21.95 -9.09 13.09
N GLY A 356 21.36 -8.06 12.49
CA GLY A 356 20.05 -7.57 12.90
C GLY A 356 19.01 -8.70 12.79
N PRO A 357 18.00 -8.73 13.68
CA PRO A 357 16.99 -9.78 13.77
C PRO A 357 16.00 -9.68 12.60
N GLY A 358 16.48 -10.12 11.44
CA GLY A 358 15.79 -10.22 10.18
C GLY A 358 16.55 -11.25 9.36
N GLY A 359 16.64 -12.47 9.88
CA GLY A 359 17.22 -13.60 9.19
C GLY A 359 16.45 -13.88 7.90
N ASP A 360 17.07 -13.54 6.76
CA ASP A 360 17.17 -14.41 5.57
C ASP A 360 17.92 -13.76 4.39
N MET A 361 18.61 -12.63 4.58
CA MET A 361 19.57 -12.14 3.58
C MET A 361 20.94 -12.83 3.74
N MET A 362 20.96 -14.15 3.88
CA MET A 362 22.18 -14.92 3.59
C MET A 362 22.48 -14.74 2.10
N TYR A 363 23.28 -13.71 1.78
CA TYR A 363 24.04 -13.65 0.55
C TYR A 363 25.09 -14.76 0.63
N ARG A 364 24.64 -16.02 0.53
CA ARG A 364 25.50 -17.13 0.20
C ARG A 364 26.11 -16.74 -1.14
N PRO A 365 27.43 -16.56 -1.26
CA PRO A 365 28.03 -16.34 -2.57
C PRO A 365 27.61 -17.54 -3.41
N ALA A 366 26.69 -17.32 -4.35
CA ALA A 366 26.31 -18.34 -5.30
C ALA A 366 27.62 -18.77 -5.97
N PRO A 367 27.95 -20.08 -6.01
CA PRO A 367 29.12 -20.55 -6.71
C PRO A 367 29.00 -20.06 -8.14
N ALA A 368 29.92 -19.19 -8.56
CA ALA A 368 30.04 -18.55 -9.87
C ALA A 368 29.03 -19.08 -10.90
N MET A 369 27.75 -18.67 -10.78
CA MET A 369 26.79 -18.88 -11.84
C MET A 369 27.11 -17.80 -12.85
N GLU A 370 27.88 -18.22 -13.83
CA GLU A 370 27.98 -17.64 -15.16
C GLU A 370 26.61 -17.06 -15.53
N TYR A 371 26.47 -15.74 -15.40
CA TYR A 371 25.24 -15.00 -15.67
C TYR A 371 25.00 -15.09 -17.17
N GLY A 372 24.32 -16.15 -17.59
CA GLY A 372 23.91 -16.40 -18.95
C GLY A 372 22.89 -15.35 -19.41
N GLY A 373 23.37 -14.42 -20.23
CA GLY A 373 22.73 -14.10 -21.50
C GLY A 373 21.31 -13.51 -21.47
N TYR A 374 21.11 -12.35 -20.86
CA TYR A 374 20.10 -11.38 -21.31
C TYR A 374 20.63 -9.96 -21.07
N GLY A 375 21.17 -9.33 -22.12
CA GLY A 375 21.65 -7.93 -22.04
C GLY A 375 22.92 -7.58 -22.83
N ALA A 376 23.44 -8.47 -23.69
CA ALA A 376 24.65 -8.19 -24.46
C ALA A 376 24.41 -7.41 -25.78
N GLU A 377 23.16 -7.14 -26.17
CA GLU A 377 22.88 -6.53 -27.49
C GLU A 377 22.86 -4.99 -27.50
N GLU A 378 22.86 -4.31 -26.35
CA GLU A 378 22.78 -2.84 -26.27
C GLU A 378 24.10 -2.11 -25.92
N MET A 379 25.23 -2.83 -25.82
CA MET A 379 26.51 -2.22 -25.39
C MET A 379 27.49 -1.92 -26.53
N MET A 380 27.02 -1.91 -27.78
CA MET A 380 27.76 -1.33 -28.91
C MET A 380 27.54 0.19 -28.88
N SER A 381 28.60 0.96 -28.58
CA SER A 381 28.62 2.39 -28.92
C SER A 381 28.27 2.55 -30.41
N PRO A 382 27.65 3.65 -30.88
CA PRO A 382 27.42 3.92 -32.30
C PRO A 382 28.65 3.69 -33.19
N ASP A 383 29.86 3.72 -32.61
CA ASP A 383 31.14 3.50 -33.28
C ASP A 383 31.59 2.03 -33.34
N GLY A 384 30.77 1.06 -32.92
CA GLY A 384 31.07 -0.38 -32.95
C GLY A 384 32.22 -0.82 -32.04
N ARG A 385 32.66 0.05 -31.11
CA ARG A 385 33.70 -0.29 -30.13
C ARG A 385 33.03 -0.86 -28.88
N PRO A 386 33.53 -2.00 -28.35
CA PRO A 386 33.05 -2.51 -27.08
C PRO A 386 33.29 -1.44 -26.03
N SER A 387 32.22 -0.96 -25.38
CA SER A 387 32.38 -0.06 -24.25
C SER A 387 33.26 -0.77 -23.24
N LYS A 388 34.36 -0.16 -22.82
CA LYS A 388 35.20 -0.75 -21.77
C LYS A 388 34.26 -0.94 -20.57
N PRO A 389 34.16 -2.16 -20.01
CA PRO A 389 33.31 -2.38 -18.86
C PRO A 389 33.70 -1.33 -17.82
N LYS A 390 32.74 -0.47 -17.43
CA LYS A 390 32.95 0.45 -16.32
C LYS A 390 33.43 -0.44 -15.19
N LYS A 391 34.70 -0.30 -14.80
CA LYS A 391 35.23 -1.00 -13.62
C LYS A 391 34.31 -0.58 -12.50
N PHE A 392 33.45 -1.48 -12.06
CA PHE A 392 32.74 -1.29 -10.80
C PHE A 392 33.85 -1.17 -9.77
N VAL A 393 34.06 0.07 -9.31
CA VAL A 393 34.89 0.33 -8.15
C VAL A 393 34.37 -0.61 -7.07
N ASN A 394 35.28 -1.30 -6.39
CA ASN A 394 34.96 -2.26 -5.34
C ASN A 394 34.35 -1.51 -4.15
N THR A 395 33.13 -1.02 -4.30
CA THR A 395 32.35 -0.33 -3.29
C THR A 395 31.91 -1.37 -2.29
N ASN A 396 32.09 -1.07 -1.00
CA ASN A 396 31.63 -1.92 0.10
C ASN A 396 30.11 -2.16 -0.07
N PRO A 397 29.65 -3.37 -0.47
CA PRO A 397 28.28 -3.58 -0.93
C PRO A 397 27.20 -3.17 0.08
N PRO A 398 27.37 -3.41 1.40
CA PRO A 398 26.48 -2.90 2.44
C PRO A 398 26.32 -1.37 2.46
N LEU A 399 27.42 -0.61 2.33
CA LEU A 399 27.37 0.85 2.36
C LEU A 399 26.63 1.42 1.15
N HIS A 400 26.88 0.84 -0.02
CA HIS A 400 26.17 1.22 -1.23
C HIS A 400 24.68 0.87 -1.15
N SER A 401 24.32 -0.31 -0.62
CA SER A 401 22.93 -0.69 -0.37
C SER A 401 22.23 0.25 0.61
N LEU A 402 22.92 0.65 1.68
CA LEU A 402 22.39 1.63 2.64
C LEU A 402 22.16 2.99 1.97
N GLN A 403 23.12 3.49 1.19
CA GLN A 403 23.00 4.73 0.43
C GLN A 403 21.80 4.70 -0.54
N LEU A 404 21.65 3.63 -1.31
CA LEU A 404 20.51 3.47 -2.21
C LEU A 404 19.18 3.46 -1.45
N THR A 405 19.15 2.84 -0.27
CA THR A 405 17.96 2.81 0.59
C THR A 405 17.64 4.21 1.13
N PHE A 406 18.64 4.94 1.62
CA PHE A 406 18.51 6.33 2.07
C PHE A 406 17.94 7.23 0.96
N ARG A 407 18.55 7.18 -0.24
CA ARG A 407 18.10 7.94 -1.41
C ARG A 407 16.64 7.66 -1.74
N ARG A 408 16.26 6.38 -1.80
CA ARG A 408 14.88 5.97 -2.11
C ARG A 408 13.88 6.47 -1.08
N ARG A 409 14.22 6.43 0.21
CA ARG A 409 13.35 6.90 1.30
C ARG A 409 13.15 8.41 1.22
N VAL A 410 14.23 9.19 1.21
CA VAL A 410 14.16 10.66 1.11
C VAL A 410 13.39 11.07 -0.13
N LYS A 411 13.72 10.48 -1.29
CA LYS A 411 13.03 10.79 -2.55
C LYS A 411 11.55 10.45 -2.49
N SER A 412 11.19 9.24 -2.09
CA SER A 412 9.79 8.78 -2.03
C SER A 412 8.94 9.66 -1.12
N ASP A 413 9.44 9.98 0.09
CA ASP A 413 8.67 10.75 1.07
C ASP A 413 8.56 12.23 0.66
N VAL A 414 9.67 12.83 0.19
CA VAL A 414 9.68 14.24 -0.23
C VAL A 414 8.88 14.44 -1.51
N ASP A 415 9.02 13.56 -2.52
CA ASP A 415 8.23 13.66 -3.76
C ASP A 415 6.73 13.49 -3.48
N ALA A 416 6.35 12.55 -2.61
CA ALA A 416 4.95 12.37 -2.20
C ALA A 416 4.38 13.64 -1.54
N LEU A 417 5.12 14.22 -0.59
CA LEU A 417 4.67 15.44 0.08
C LEU A 417 4.67 16.65 -0.87
N LYS A 418 5.62 16.74 -1.81
CA LYS A 418 5.63 17.75 -2.87
C LYS A 418 4.36 17.62 -3.73
N VAL A 419 4.07 16.42 -4.22
CA VAL A 419 2.85 16.13 -5.00
C VAL A 419 1.60 16.48 -4.20
N SER A 420 1.58 16.23 -2.88
CA SER A 420 0.45 16.65 -2.05
C SER A 420 0.29 18.18 -1.99
N LEU A 421 1.38 18.95 -2.01
CA LEU A 421 1.32 20.41 -1.99
C LEU A 421 0.88 20.98 -3.34
N VAL A 422 1.53 20.57 -4.43
CA VAL A 422 1.42 21.23 -5.74
C VAL A 422 0.75 20.40 -6.82
N GLY A 423 0.46 19.13 -6.56
CA GLY A 423 -0.29 18.25 -7.46
C GLY A 423 0.51 17.62 -8.59
N SER A 424 1.80 17.91 -8.71
CA SER A 424 2.69 17.36 -9.74
C SER A 424 4.09 17.06 -9.22
N ASP A 425 4.74 16.09 -9.85
CA ASP A 425 6.15 15.73 -9.63
C ASP A 425 7.12 16.61 -10.45
N GLY A 426 6.62 17.21 -11.54
CA GLY A 426 7.39 18.02 -12.47
C GLY A 426 7.82 19.40 -11.96
N LYS A 427 8.45 20.17 -12.87
CA LYS A 427 8.74 21.59 -12.65
C LYS A 427 7.44 22.39 -12.74
N LEU A 428 7.24 23.28 -11.78
CA LEU A 428 6.10 24.18 -11.72
C LEU A 428 6.39 25.40 -12.60
N GLU A 429 5.82 25.44 -13.80
CA GLU A 429 5.99 26.59 -14.71
C GLU A 429 4.85 27.61 -14.60
N ASP A 430 3.61 27.17 -14.30
CA ASP A 430 2.46 28.06 -14.12
C ASP A 430 1.51 27.56 -13.00
N PRO A 431 1.30 28.33 -11.91
CA PRO A 431 0.33 28.00 -10.86
C PRO A 431 -1.10 27.77 -11.38
N ARG A 432 -1.48 28.41 -12.49
CA ARG A 432 -2.82 28.30 -13.09
C ARG A 432 -3.07 26.96 -13.77
N SER A 433 -2.01 26.22 -14.08
CA SER A 433 -2.09 24.90 -14.70
C SER A 433 -2.34 23.77 -13.68
N LEU A 434 -2.30 24.08 -12.38
CA LEU A 434 -2.41 23.09 -11.32
C LEU A 434 -3.87 22.66 -11.15
N THR A 435 -4.16 21.42 -11.52
CA THR A 435 -5.48 20.79 -11.40
C THR A 435 -5.64 19.99 -10.10
N SER A 436 -4.55 19.79 -9.37
CA SER A 436 -4.39 18.95 -8.19
C SER A 436 -3.53 19.66 -7.12
N GLY A 437 -3.35 19.02 -5.96
CA GLY A 437 -2.55 19.57 -4.86
C GLY A 437 -3.38 20.36 -3.85
N LEU A 438 -2.82 20.62 -2.68
CA LEU A 438 -3.42 21.48 -1.66
C LEU A 438 -3.41 22.96 -2.07
N ILE A 439 -2.46 23.38 -2.91
CA ILE A 439 -2.29 24.76 -3.39
C ILE A 439 -3.56 25.35 -4.03
N ARG A 440 -4.40 24.52 -4.66
CA ARG A 440 -5.66 24.97 -5.30
C ARG A 440 -6.73 25.40 -4.31
N PHE A 441 -6.63 25.01 -3.05
CA PHE A 441 -7.56 25.44 -2.00
C PHE A 441 -7.21 26.81 -1.43
N VAL A 442 -5.99 27.31 -1.73
CA VAL A 442 -5.44 28.57 -1.24
C VAL A 442 -5.82 29.71 -2.19
N PRO A 443 -6.51 30.76 -1.72
CA PRO A 443 -6.95 31.85 -2.58
C PRO A 443 -5.88 32.92 -2.84
N SER A 444 -4.89 33.08 -1.95
CA SER A 444 -3.90 34.15 -2.06
C SER A 444 -2.74 33.78 -2.99
N ALA A 445 -2.45 34.63 -3.98
CA ALA A 445 -1.30 34.45 -4.87
C ALA A 445 0.05 34.47 -4.11
N GLU A 446 0.14 35.21 -3.01
CA GLU A 446 1.34 35.26 -2.17
C GLU A 446 1.57 33.93 -1.44
N GLU A 447 0.50 33.34 -0.90
CA GLU A 447 0.56 32.03 -0.24
C GLU A 447 0.87 30.93 -1.26
N GLN A 448 0.27 30.99 -2.45
CA GLN A 448 0.59 30.08 -3.56
C GLN A 448 2.07 30.16 -3.96
N ALA A 449 2.63 31.38 -4.07
CA ALA A 449 4.05 31.56 -4.35
C ALA A 449 4.94 30.96 -3.25
N ALA A 450 4.57 31.13 -1.97
CA ALA A 450 5.30 30.54 -0.86
C ALA A 450 5.26 29.00 -0.87
N ILE A 451 4.16 28.39 -1.30
CA ILE A 451 4.05 26.93 -1.47
C ILE A 451 4.94 26.44 -2.62
N ILE A 452 5.03 27.20 -3.71
CA ILE A 452 5.91 26.89 -4.84
C ILE A 452 7.38 26.98 -4.42
N ASP A 453 7.76 28.01 -3.65
CA ASP A 453 9.11 28.14 -3.10
C ASP A 453 9.47 26.96 -2.19
N LEU A 454 8.53 26.49 -1.38
CA LEU A 454 8.69 25.29 -0.56
C LEU A 454 8.90 24.05 -1.43
N ALA A 455 8.05 23.84 -2.44
CA ALA A 455 8.17 22.70 -3.37
C ALA A 455 9.52 22.71 -4.12
N ASN A 456 10.01 23.89 -4.52
CA ASN A 456 11.33 24.04 -5.13
C ASN A 456 12.46 23.71 -4.14
N ALA A 457 12.32 24.06 -2.86
CA ALA A 457 13.27 23.67 -1.83
C ALA A 457 13.26 22.14 -1.58
N MET A 458 12.11 21.50 -1.69
CA MET A 458 11.99 20.03 -1.63
C MET A 458 12.69 19.36 -2.83
N ASP A 459 12.59 19.93 -4.04
CA ASP A 459 13.37 19.46 -5.20
C ASP A 459 14.89 19.58 -4.98
N GLU A 460 15.35 20.61 -4.26
CA GLU A 460 16.77 20.72 -3.89
C GLU A 460 17.22 19.59 -2.94
N VAL A 461 16.35 19.16 -2.01
CA VAL A 461 16.62 18.02 -1.12
C VAL A 461 16.72 16.72 -1.92
N VAL A 462 15.76 16.47 -2.83
CA VAL A 462 15.79 15.27 -3.69
C VAL A 462 17.04 15.25 -4.58
N LYS A 463 17.40 16.38 -5.20
CA LYS A 463 18.65 16.51 -5.97
C LYS A 463 19.90 16.30 -5.11
N ALA A 464 19.90 16.76 -3.86
CA ALA A 464 21.00 16.53 -2.94
C ALA A 464 21.14 15.05 -2.55
N ALA A 465 20.02 14.33 -2.39
CA ALA A 465 20.03 12.89 -2.15
C ALA A 465 20.51 12.11 -3.39
N ASP A 466 20.02 12.49 -4.58
CA ASP A 466 20.37 11.83 -5.85
C ASP A 466 21.78 12.18 -6.34
N ALA A 467 22.41 13.25 -5.82
CA ALA A 467 23.77 13.62 -6.18
C ALA A 467 24.69 12.41 -6.02
N GLU A 468 25.33 12.01 -7.13
CA GLU A 468 26.37 10.98 -7.08
C GLU A 468 27.39 11.45 -6.04
N THR A 469 27.61 10.63 -5.01
CA THR A 469 28.82 10.74 -4.20
C THR A 469 29.93 10.65 -5.23
N ASP A 470 30.71 11.72 -5.35
CA ASP A 470 31.65 11.96 -6.44
C ASP A 470 32.79 10.93 -6.34
N ASP A 471 32.49 9.65 -6.64
CA ASP A 471 33.43 8.53 -6.67
C ASP A 471 34.51 8.82 -7.73
N ASN A 472 34.20 9.70 -8.70
CA ASN A 472 35.15 10.26 -9.64
C ASN A 472 36.20 11.17 -9.00
N ARG A 473 35.96 11.80 -7.83
CA ARG A 473 37.04 12.46 -7.07
C ARG A 473 38.07 11.46 -6.56
N MET A 474 37.66 10.24 -6.23
CA MET A 474 38.60 9.17 -5.87
C MET A 474 39.28 8.56 -7.10
N GLY A 475 38.59 8.52 -8.25
CA GLY A 475 39.10 7.95 -9.50
C GLY A 475 40.04 8.82 -10.32
N ASN A 476 40.05 10.15 -10.12
CA ASN A 476 40.88 11.07 -10.92
C ASN A 476 42.27 11.35 -10.34
N ALA A 477 42.67 10.64 -9.27
CA ALA A 477 44.06 10.53 -8.90
C ALA A 477 44.78 9.70 -9.98
N GLY A 478 45.37 10.39 -10.95
CA GLY A 478 46.02 9.75 -12.09
C GLY A 478 47.03 8.66 -11.66
N PRO A 479 47.27 7.63 -12.50
CA PRO A 479 48.05 6.45 -12.16
C PRO A 479 49.53 6.70 -11.80
N GLY A 480 50.00 7.95 -11.83
CA GLY A 480 51.38 8.34 -11.50
C GLY A 480 51.55 9.12 -10.18
N GLY A 481 50.49 9.33 -9.40
CA GLY A 481 50.49 10.24 -8.25
C GLY A 481 50.37 9.59 -6.87
N PHE A 482 50.70 8.30 -6.70
CA PHE A 482 50.74 7.65 -5.37
C PHE A 482 51.89 8.21 -4.52
N GLN A 483 51.78 9.46 -4.07
CA GLN A 483 52.46 9.90 -2.87
C GLN A 483 51.79 9.19 -1.69
N THR A 484 52.61 8.42 -0.99
CA THR A 484 52.30 7.55 0.13
C THR A 484 51.89 8.31 1.38
N SER A 485 50.88 9.19 1.32
CA SER A 485 50.21 9.65 2.54
C SER A 485 49.43 8.46 3.09
N THR A 486 50.02 7.78 4.07
CA THR A 486 49.51 6.59 4.76
C THR A 486 48.25 6.83 5.61
N GLY A 487 47.53 7.93 5.38
CA GLY A 487 46.21 8.16 5.96
C GLY A 487 45.19 7.35 5.17
N ALA A 488 44.77 6.19 5.70
CA ALA A 488 43.60 5.50 5.18
C ALA A 488 42.41 6.48 5.23
N MET A 489 41.90 6.91 4.08
CA MET A 489 40.67 7.71 4.04
C MET A 489 39.56 6.91 4.70
N ASP A 490 38.82 7.55 5.59
CA ASP A 490 37.62 6.97 6.18
C ASP A 490 36.63 6.61 5.05
N PRO A 491 36.32 5.31 4.82
CA PRO A 491 35.42 4.89 3.74
C PRO A 491 33.98 5.37 3.94
N TYR A 492 33.64 5.91 5.11
CA TYR A 492 32.32 6.42 5.44
C TYR A 492 32.16 7.92 5.12
N LEU A 493 33.25 8.67 4.91
CA LEU A 493 33.22 10.12 4.71
C LEU A 493 32.27 10.58 3.58
N PRO A 494 32.24 9.94 2.38
CA PRO A 494 31.33 10.35 1.32
C PRO A 494 29.84 10.22 1.71
N TYR A 495 29.52 9.25 2.58
CA TYR A 495 28.16 9.02 3.04
C TYR A 495 27.75 10.04 4.11
N GLU A 496 28.66 10.40 5.01
CA GLU A 496 28.44 11.49 5.97
C GLU A 496 28.29 12.85 5.27
N GLU A 497 29.09 13.11 4.22
CA GLU A 497 28.94 14.30 3.39
C GLU A 497 27.59 14.34 2.65
N LEU A 498 27.10 13.20 2.17
CA LEU A 498 25.76 13.09 1.57
C LEU A 498 24.67 13.44 2.59
N ALA A 499 24.73 12.84 3.79
CA ALA A 499 23.77 13.10 4.86
C ALA A 499 23.77 14.58 5.26
N LYS A 500 24.96 15.18 5.39
CA LYS A 500 25.15 16.61 5.68
C LYS A 500 24.58 17.50 4.59
N ASN A 501 24.87 17.21 3.31
CA ASN A 501 24.34 17.99 2.19
C ASN A 501 22.80 17.96 2.15
N VAL A 502 22.20 16.79 2.37
CA VAL A 502 20.74 16.65 2.49
C VAL A 502 20.20 17.45 3.67
N LYS A 503 20.88 17.42 4.83
CA LYS A 503 20.50 18.19 6.03
C LYS A 503 20.58 19.70 5.81
N ASP A 504 21.62 20.19 5.13
CA ASP A 504 21.78 21.61 4.79
C ASP A 504 20.62 22.11 3.91
N LYS A 505 20.14 21.28 2.97
CA LYS A 505 18.97 21.57 2.15
C LYS A 505 17.66 21.46 2.94
N GLN A 506 17.54 20.48 3.82
CA GLN A 506 16.39 20.33 4.73
C GLN A 506 16.18 21.58 5.59
N ALA A 507 17.25 22.25 6.06
CA ALA A 507 17.14 23.49 6.83
C ALA A 507 16.48 24.65 6.06
N LYS A 508 16.48 24.62 4.71
CA LYS A 508 15.72 25.57 3.88
C LYS A 508 14.23 25.20 3.85
N VAL A 509 13.92 23.91 3.68
CA VAL A 509 12.54 23.37 3.74
C VAL A 509 11.92 23.71 5.10
N GLU A 510 12.63 23.48 6.19
CA GLU A 510 12.15 23.76 7.55
C GLU A 510 11.86 25.25 7.79
N ARG A 511 12.72 26.15 7.32
CA ARG A 511 12.50 27.60 7.41
C ARG A 511 11.24 28.04 6.66
N LEU A 512 11.04 27.54 5.45
CA LEU A 512 9.85 27.82 4.65
C LEU A 512 8.59 27.19 5.26
N ALA A 513 8.70 25.96 5.75
CA ALA A 513 7.63 25.25 6.45
C ALA A 513 7.17 26.01 7.70
N ASN A 514 8.10 26.50 8.52
CA ASN A 514 7.79 27.28 9.71
C ASN A 514 7.15 28.64 9.36
N LYS A 515 7.58 29.28 8.28
CA LYS A 515 6.94 30.52 7.79
C LYS A 515 5.49 30.27 7.37
N LEU A 516 5.23 29.20 6.61
CA LEU A 516 3.88 28.83 6.17
C LEU A 516 3.00 28.42 7.36
N ALA A 517 3.53 27.59 8.25
CA ALA A 517 2.83 27.16 9.46
C ALA A 517 2.47 28.33 10.38
N ALA A 518 3.37 29.30 10.55
CA ALA A 518 3.10 30.50 11.33
C ALA A 518 1.96 31.35 10.71
N GLY A 519 1.93 31.48 9.38
CA GLY A 519 0.82 32.15 8.67
C GLY A 519 -0.51 31.43 8.85
N ALA A 520 -0.48 30.11 9.03
CA ALA A 520 -1.64 29.27 9.26
C ALA A 520 -2.03 29.11 10.75
N GLY A 521 -1.31 29.73 11.68
CA GLY A 521 -1.56 29.57 13.12
C GLY A 521 -1.16 28.21 13.70
N VAL A 522 -0.37 27.40 12.98
CA VAL A 522 0.13 26.10 13.44
C VAL A 522 1.43 26.29 14.21
N ALA A 523 1.45 25.96 15.50
CA ALA A 523 2.59 26.12 16.40
C ALA A 523 3.91 25.67 15.76
N ALA A 524 4.92 26.53 15.67
CA ALA A 524 6.19 26.24 15.00
C ALA A 524 6.78 24.90 15.47
N THR A 525 7.51 24.19 14.60
CA THR A 525 8.32 23.07 15.13
C THR A 525 9.22 23.63 16.19
N ASP A 526 9.36 22.93 17.32
CA ASP A 526 10.36 23.26 18.34
C ASP A 526 11.72 23.13 17.65
N ALA A 527 12.16 24.23 17.02
CA ALA A 527 13.46 24.34 16.42
C ALA A 527 14.42 24.04 17.55
N ALA A 528 15.18 22.95 17.39
CA ALA A 528 16.15 22.50 18.38
C ALA A 528 16.85 23.73 18.96
N ALA A 529 16.66 23.96 20.26
CA ALA A 529 17.21 25.08 21.00
C ALA A 529 18.74 24.94 21.17
N ASP A 530 19.44 24.56 20.11
CA ASP A 530 20.87 24.27 20.05
C ASP A 530 21.61 25.27 19.13
N ALA A 531 21.14 26.52 19.11
CA ALA A 531 22.00 27.64 18.77
C ALA A 531 22.75 28.05 20.04
N GLY A 532 23.91 27.43 20.24
CA GLY A 532 24.73 27.53 21.45
C GLY A 532 24.93 28.95 21.97
N VAL A 533 24.43 29.18 23.18
CA VAL A 533 24.98 30.17 24.11
C VAL A 533 26.09 29.44 24.89
N PRO A 534 27.31 29.98 25.00
CA PRO A 534 28.36 29.34 25.79
C PRO A 534 27.95 29.37 27.27
N SER A 535 27.56 28.22 27.81
CA SER A 535 27.29 28.08 29.24
C SER A 535 28.60 28.16 30.00
N ALA A 536 28.73 29.21 30.80
CA ALA A 536 29.74 29.32 31.83
C ALA A 536 29.54 28.23 32.89
N ASP A 537 30.66 27.84 33.49
CA ASP A 537 30.84 26.83 34.53
C ASP A 537 29.80 26.85 35.64
N MET A 538 29.27 25.66 36.00
CA MET A 538 28.89 25.36 37.38
C MET A 538 29.07 23.85 37.69
N PRO A 539 29.47 23.51 38.94
CA PRO A 539 29.98 22.20 39.30
C PRO A 539 28.93 21.21 39.82
N PHE A 540 29.32 19.94 39.79
CA PHE A 540 28.72 18.76 40.41
C PHE A 540 27.95 19.01 41.72
N GLY A 541 26.76 18.40 41.83
CA GLY A 541 26.18 18.08 43.14
C GLY A 541 24.70 17.71 43.18
N ALA A 542 24.43 16.51 43.71
CA ALA A 542 23.20 16.06 44.37
C ALA A 542 22.03 15.51 43.51
N VAL A 543 21.86 14.19 43.64
CA VAL A 543 20.65 13.42 43.36
C VAL A 543 19.70 13.52 44.57
N PRO A 544 18.41 13.86 44.38
CA PRO A 544 17.33 13.46 45.28
C PRO A 544 16.43 12.44 44.53
N GLY A 545 16.13 11.25 45.04
CA GLY A 545 15.54 11.00 46.35
C GLY A 545 14.14 10.39 46.11
N MET A 546 14.07 9.06 46.07
CA MET A 546 12.84 8.28 45.96
C MET A 546 11.88 8.62 47.12
N GLY A 547 10.65 9.01 46.79
CA GLY A 547 9.51 9.13 47.71
C GLY A 547 8.49 8.00 47.48
N PRO A 548 7.76 7.57 48.52
CA PRO A 548 7.00 6.31 48.53
C PRO A 548 5.63 6.41 47.86
N MET A 549 5.21 5.30 47.23
CA MET A 549 3.87 5.11 46.67
C MET A 549 2.79 5.11 47.75
N GLY A 550 1.81 5.99 47.58
CA GLY A 550 0.57 6.04 48.36
C GLY A 550 -0.43 4.95 47.95
N ALA A 551 -1.16 4.46 48.94
CA ALA A 551 -2.09 3.35 48.89
C ALA A 551 -3.35 3.61 48.03
N ALA A 552 -3.83 2.54 47.39
CA ALA A 552 -5.11 2.48 46.70
C ALA A 552 -6.25 2.04 47.65
N PRO A 553 -7.47 2.60 47.56
CA PRO A 553 -8.63 2.09 48.29
C PRO A 553 -9.32 0.94 47.54
N ALA A 554 -9.70 -0.07 48.31
CA ALA A 554 -10.44 -1.24 47.88
C ALA A 554 -11.91 -0.91 47.56
N GLY A 555 -12.39 -1.36 46.40
CA GLY A 555 -13.81 -1.36 46.03
C GLY A 555 -14.08 -2.51 45.06
N GLY A 556 -14.48 -3.66 45.60
CA GLY A 556 -14.82 -4.85 44.81
C GLY A 556 -16.21 -4.77 44.15
N PRO A 557 -16.40 -5.33 42.94
CA PRO A 557 -17.70 -5.37 42.29
C PRO A 557 -18.57 -6.54 42.77
N LYS A 558 -19.85 -6.24 43.04
CA LYS A 558 -20.94 -7.20 43.29
C LYS A 558 -21.26 -7.99 42.01
N GLY A 559 -21.30 -9.32 42.12
CA GLY A 559 -21.71 -10.22 41.04
C GLY A 559 -23.23 -10.19 40.76
N PRO A 560 -23.66 -10.60 39.56
CA PRO A 560 -25.07 -10.59 39.16
C PRO A 560 -25.84 -11.80 39.71
N ALA A 561 -27.11 -11.54 40.04
CA ALA A 561 -28.07 -12.48 40.60
C ALA A 561 -28.54 -13.53 39.57
N ALA A 562 -28.75 -14.75 40.06
CA ALA A 562 -29.29 -15.89 39.32
C ALA A 562 -30.79 -15.72 38.98
N PRO A 563 -31.28 -16.27 37.85
CA PRO A 563 -32.69 -16.25 37.51
C PRO A 563 -33.49 -17.36 38.22
N ALA A 564 -34.68 -16.98 38.68
CA ALA A 564 -35.62 -17.81 39.41
C ALA A 564 -36.29 -18.89 38.54
N THR A 565 -36.46 -20.06 39.13
CA THR A 565 -37.21 -21.21 38.63
C THR A 565 -38.72 -21.01 38.83
N PRO A 566 -39.60 -21.34 37.87
CA PRO A 566 -41.04 -21.45 38.14
C PRO A 566 -41.42 -22.92 38.47
N MET A 567 -41.89 -23.14 39.70
CA MET A 567 -42.92 -24.16 39.99
C MET A 567 -44.24 -23.61 39.41
N GLY A 568 -45.14 -24.34 38.75
CA GLY A 568 -45.54 -25.73 38.88
C GLY A 568 -47.05 -25.72 39.10
N ALA A 569 -47.84 -26.13 38.11
CA ALA A 569 -49.25 -26.46 38.28
C ALA A 569 -49.57 -27.74 37.47
N LYS A 570 -50.10 -28.73 38.19
CA LYS A 570 -50.76 -29.98 37.75
C LYS A 570 -52.14 -29.99 38.44
N PRO A 571 -53.05 -30.93 38.13
CA PRO A 571 -53.17 -31.77 36.94
C PRO A 571 -54.32 -31.33 36.01
#